data_AF-A0A4R4PET9-F1
#
_entry.id   AF-A0A4R4PET9-F1
#
_cell.length_a   1.000
_cell.length_b   1.000
_cell.length_c   1.000
_cell.angle_alpha   90.00
_cell.angle_beta   90.00
_cell.angle_gamma   90.00
#
_symmetry.space_group_name_H-M   'P 1'
#
loop_
_entity.id
_entity.type
_entity.pdbx_description
1 polymer ?
#
loop_
_entity_poly.entity_id
_entity_poly.type
_entity_poly.pdbx_seq_one_letter_code
_entity_poly.pdbx_strand_id
1 'polypeptide(L)'
;MIILSGGYGVLHAREHIGDYNKIMRSADWPAGLLESLLLHEARKRNVSSVVAFAAKSSDYARVVRATPWGQAGLTAYLVTIMGVGKGASGMVPRRLGQAFAAFWQGQPADQYPEGTTVERLA
;
A
#
# COMPACT_ATOMS: atom_id res chain seq x y z
N MET A 1 9.23 6.90 -0.86
CA MET A 1 8.53 5.67 -0.46
C MET A 1 8.00 5.84 0.95
N ILE A 2 6.76 5.42 1.17
CA ILE A 2 6.10 5.36 2.47
C ILE A 2 5.79 3.88 2.76
N ILE A 3 5.86 3.49 4.02
CA ILE A 3 5.55 2.14 4.50
C ILE A 3 4.42 2.26 5.51
N LEU A 4 3.34 1.50 5.32
CA LEU A 4 2.34 1.30 6.36
C LEU A 4 2.79 0.16 7.29
N SER A 5 2.71 0.39 8.60
CA SER A 5 3.19 -0.52 9.63
C SER A 5 2.13 -0.70 10.72
N GLY A 6 1.89 -1.94 11.15
CA GLY A 6 1.01 -2.22 12.28
C GLY A 6 1.52 -1.69 13.63
N GLY A 7 2.83 -1.51 13.78
CA GLY A 7 3.46 -1.00 15.00
C GLY A 7 3.65 0.51 15.02
N TYR A 8 3.86 1.12 13.85
CA TYR A 8 4.29 2.51 13.74
C TYR A 8 3.38 3.39 12.86
N GLY A 9 2.35 2.83 12.24
CA GLY A 9 1.38 3.58 11.43
C GLY A 9 1.94 3.89 10.04
N VAL A 10 2.46 5.11 9.85
CA VAL A 10 3.03 5.58 8.59
C VAL A 10 4.50 5.91 8.81
N LEU A 11 5.37 5.30 8.02
CA LEU A 11 6.82 5.43 8.14
C LEU A 11 7.46 5.85 6.81
N HIS A 12 8.54 6.61 6.89
CA HIS A 12 9.47 6.75 5.77
C HIS A 12 10.43 5.56 5.69
N ALA A 13 10.83 5.20 4.46
CA ALA A 13 11.79 4.12 4.22
C ALA A 13 13.19 4.32 4.85
N ARG A 14 13.51 5.52 5.34
CA ARG A 14 14.79 5.84 5.99
C ARG A 14 14.69 5.91 7.52
N GLU A 15 13.51 5.74 8.09
CA GLU A 15 13.33 5.73 9.53
C GLU A 15 13.86 4.44 10.13
N HIS A 16 14.58 4.55 11.25
CA HIS A 16 15.05 3.41 11.99
C HIS A 16 13.93 2.89 12.88
N ILE A 17 13.66 1.59 12.79
CA ILE A 17 12.66 0.91 13.62
C ILE A 17 13.32 -0.26 14.36
N GLY A 18 12.84 -0.54 15.57
CA GLY A 18 13.19 -1.77 16.28
C GLY A 18 12.38 -2.97 15.76
N ASP A 19 12.86 -4.16 16.09
CA ASP A 19 12.15 -5.41 15.80
C ASP A 19 10.81 -5.46 16.52
N TYR A 20 9.76 -5.88 15.80
CA TYR A 20 8.43 -6.02 16.38
C TYR A 20 7.62 -7.06 15.60
N ASN A 21 6.65 -7.66 16.29
CA ASN A 21 5.69 -8.59 15.68
C ASN A 21 4.26 -8.09 15.93
N LYS A 22 3.88 -7.02 15.24
CA LYS A 22 2.52 -6.46 15.31
C LYS A 22 1.87 -6.42 13.94
N ILE A 23 0.75 -7.13 13.82
CA ILE A 23 -0.08 -7.14 12.61
C ILE A 23 -0.87 -5.82 12.57
N MET A 24 -1.01 -5.23 11.38
CA MET A 24 -1.87 -4.07 11.20
C MET A 24 -3.33 -4.42 11.52
N ARG A 25 -3.90 -3.64 12.43
CA ARG A 25 -5.32 -3.63 12.77
C ARG A 25 -5.80 -2.20 12.70
N SER A 26 -6.74 -1.89 11.81
CA SER A 26 -7.24 -0.51 11.67
C SER A 26 -7.81 0.04 12.99
N ALA A 27 -8.40 -0.83 13.82
CA ALA A 27 -8.99 -0.46 15.10
C ALA A 27 -7.98 -0.09 16.20
N ASP A 28 -6.70 -0.41 16.03
CA ASP A 28 -5.64 -0.02 16.96
C ASP A 28 -5.29 1.48 16.85
N TRP A 29 -5.82 2.16 15.83
CA TRP A 29 -5.55 3.57 15.55
C TRP A 29 -6.83 4.39 15.69
N PRO A 30 -6.74 5.67 16.10
CA PRO A 30 -7.87 6.59 16.03
C PRO A 30 -8.46 6.64 14.62
N ALA A 31 -9.79 6.67 14.55
CA ALA A 31 -10.50 6.69 13.29
C ALA A 31 -10.03 7.86 12.40
N GLY A 32 -9.67 7.56 11.15
CA GLY A 32 -9.22 8.57 10.18
C GLY A 32 -7.77 9.02 10.34
N LEU A 33 -7.03 8.57 11.36
CA LEU A 33 -5.65 9.02 11.59
C LEU A 33 -4.73 8.55 10.47
N LEU A 34 -4.76 7.27 10.11
CA LEU A 34 -3.86 6.72 9.10
C LEU A 34 -4.12 7.33 7.72
N GLU A 35 -5.39 7.49 7.37
CA GLU A 35 -5.85 8.15 6.14
C GLU A 35 -5.35 9.61 6.10
N SER A 36 -5.52 10.35 7.20
CA SER A 36 -5.05 11.74 7.32
C SER A 36 -3.54 11.86 7.19
N LEU A 37 -2.78 10.92 7.78
CA LEU A 37 -1.31 10.88 7.66
C LEU A 37 -0.88 10.57 6.23
N LEU A 38 -1.54 9.64 5.54
CA LEU A 38 -1.26 9.35 4.13
C LEU A 38 -1.48 10.59 3.25
N LEU A 39 -2.58 11.32 3.45
CA LEU A 39 -2.85 12.57 2.74
C LEU A 39 -1.82 13.65 3.08
N HIS A 40 -1.43 13.77 4.36
CA HIS A 40 -0.39 14.70 4.79
C HIS A 40 0.94 14.39 4.08
N GLU A 41 1.35 13.13 4.03
CA GLU A 41 2.61 12.72 3.40
C GLU A 41 2.60 12.93 1.88
N ALA A 42 1.45 12.73 1.23
CA ALA A 42 1.28 13.03 -0.19
C ALA A 42 1.39 14.54 -0.48
N ARG A 43 0.70 15.38 0.31
CA ARG A 43 0.77 16.85 0.20
C ARG A 43 2.18 17.38 0.46
N LYS A 44 2.84 16.89 1.51
CA LYS A 44 4.20 17.27 1.89
C LYS A 44 5.22 17.00 0.78
N ARG A 45 4.99 15.98 -0.05
CA ARG A 45 5.84 15.63 -1.21
C ARG A 45 5.40 16.28 -2.52
N ASN A 46 4.28 17.01 -2.52
CA ASN A 46 3.71 17.63 -3.70
C ASN A 46 3.52 16.63 -4.87
N VAL A 47 3.05 15.43 -4.57
CA VAL A 47 2.76 14.41 -5.60
C VAL A 47 1.33 14.59 -6.12
N SER A 48 1.12 14.31 -7.40
CA SER A 48 -0.21 14.27 -8.02
C SER A 48 -0.82 12.87 -8.02
N SER A 49 0.01 11.84 -7.80
CA SER A 49 -0.42 10.45 -7.80
C SER A 49 0.23 9.59 -6.72
N VAL A 50 -0.50 8.56 -6.29
CA VAL A 50 -0.07 7.57 -5.30
C VAL A 50 -0.30 6.17 -5.87
N VAL A 51 0.69 5.29 -5.74
CA VAL A 51 0.56 3.87 -6.07
C VAL A 51 0.92 3.06 -4.85
N ALA A 52 -0.06 2.33 -4.31
CA ALA A 52 0.10 1.47 -3.14
C ALA A 52 0.17 0.01 -3.56
N PHE A 53 0.99 -0.78 -2.86
CA PHE A 53 1.13 -2.21 -3.05
C PHE A 53 0.75 -2.91 -1.75
N ALA A 54 -0.34 -3.67 -1.76
CA ALA A 54 -0.80 -4.37 -0.56
C ALA A 54 -1.58 -5.64 -0.91
N ALA A 55 -1.61 -6.59 0.04
CA ALA A 55 -2.45 -7.77 -0.09
C ALA A 55 -3.93 -7.37 -0.08
N LYS A 56 -4.73 -7.92 -1.01
CA LYS A 56 -6.11 -7.46 -1.29
C LYS A 56 -7.01 -7.38 -0.06
N SER A 57 -6.95 -8.38 0.81
CA SER A 57 -7.78 -8.53 2.02
C SER A 57 -7.12 -7.96 3.29
N SER A 58 -5.93 -7.37 3.19
CA SER A 58 -5.22 -6.84 4.34
C SER A 58 -5.82 -5.53 4.85
N ASP A 59 -5.64 -5.27 6.13
CA ASP A 59 -5.98 -3.98 6.75
C ASP A 59 -5.23 -2.81 6.09
N TYR A 60 -4.02 -3.04 5.57
CA TYR A 60 -3.30 -2.05 4.77
C TYR A 60 -4.08 -1.62 3.53
N ALA A 61 -4.60 -2.58 2.76
CA ALA A 61 -5.42 -2.30 1.59
C ALA A 61 -6.73 -1.61 1.99
N ARG A 62 -7.31 -1.94 3.16
CA ARG A 62 -8.52 -1.28 3.66
C ARG A 62 -8.28 0.20 3.96
N VAL A 63 -7.20 0.54 4.67
CA VAL A 63 -6.81 1.94 4.96
C VAL A 63 -6.59 2.72 3.66
N VAL A 64 -5.87 2.13 2.70
CA VAL A 64 -5.63 2.76 1.40
C VAL A 64 -6.94 3.02 0.66
N ARG A 65 -7.89 2.07 0.64
CA ARG A 65 -9.20 2.27 0.00
C ARG A 65 -10.07 3.31 0.73
N ALA A 66 -9.98 3.39 2.05
CA ALA A 66 -10.77 4.32 2.86
C ALA A 66 -10.25 5.76 2.81
N THR A 67 -9.01 5.95 2.38
CA THR A 67 -8.41 7.29 2.28
C THR A 67 -9.10 8.10 1.17
N PRO A 68 -9.57 9.34 1.43
CA PRO A 68 -10.33 10.12 0.45
C PRO A 68 -9.41 10.83 -0.54
N TRP A 69 -8.82 10.07 -1.46
CA TRP A 69 -7.81 10.55 -2.41
C TRP A 69 -8.34 11.62 -3.35
N GLY A 70 -9.50 11.40 -3.98
CA GLY A 70 -10.08 12.35 -4.92
C GLY A 70 -10.48 13.67 -4.28
N GLN A 71 -10.98 13.64 -3.03
CA GLN A 71 -11.27 14.88 -2.27
C GLN A 71 -9.99 15.68 -1.98
N ALA A 72 -8.84 15.01 -1.91
CA ALA A 72 -7.53 15.64 -1.77
C ALA A 72 -6.89 16.04 -3.12
N GLY A 73 -7.58 15.83 -4.25
CA GLY A 73 -7.05 16.12 -5.59
C GLY A 73 -5.95 15.16 -6.06
N LEU A 74 -5.86 13.97 -5.46
CA LEU A 74 -4.82 12.97 -5.76
C LEU A 74 -5.40 11.84 -6.61
N THR A 75 -4.63 11.39 -7.61
CA THR A 75 -4.96 10.14 -8.31
C THR A 75 -4.30 8.97 -7.58
N ALA A 76 -5.09 8.04 -7.04
CA ALA A 76 -4.54 6.90 -6.32
C ALA A 76 -4.83 5.57 -7.00
N TYR A 77 -3.87 4.65 -6.90
CA TYR A 77 -3.96 3.29 -7.39
C TYR A 77 -3.58 2.31 -6.30
N LEU A 78 -4.30 1.19 -6.21
CA LEU A 78 -3.96 0.06 -5.37
C LEU A 78 -3.63 -1.16 -6.24
N VAL A 79 -2.40 -1.62 -6.14
CA VAL A 79 -1.91 -2.85 -6.76
C VAL A 79 -2.04 -4.00 -5.77
N THR A 80 -2.79 -5.03 -6.15
CA THR A 80 -2.98 -6.24 -5.34
C THR A 80 -2.71 -7.51 -6.15
N ILE A 81 -2.52 -8.63 -5.46
CA ILE A 81 -2.39 -9.96 -6.08
C ILE A 81 -3.64 -10.79 -5.75
N MET A 82 -4.24 -11.41 -6.77
CA MET A 82 -5.35 -12.37 -6.69
C MET A 82 -4.92 -13.77 -7.13
N GLY A 83 -5.81 -14.76 -6.95
CA GLY A 83 -5.64 -16.11 -7.51
C GLY A 83 -4.63 -16.98 -6.76
N VAL A 84 -4.21 -16.57 -5.56
CA VAL A 84 -3.23 -17.29 -4.76
C VAL A 84 -3.96 -18.22 -3.79
N GLY A 85 -3.91 -19.52 -4.05
CA GLY A 85 -4.52 -20.57 -3.22
C GLY A 85 -3.69 -20.89 -1.95
N LYS A 86 -3.45 -22.19 -1.69
CA LYS A 86 -2.58 -22.65 -0.57
C LYS A 86 -1.21 -21.96 -0.64
N GLY A 87 -0.69 -21.46 0.48
CA GLY A 87 0.59 -20.75 0.52
C GLY A 87 0.53 -19.24 0.24
N ALA A 88 -0.68 -18.64 0.25
CA ALA A 88 -0.89 -17.21 0.03
C ALA A 88 0.02 -16.32 0.91
N SER A 89 0.26 -16.69 2.17
CA SER A 89 1.08 -15.91 3.10
C SER A 89 2.54 -15.71 2.65
N GLY A 90 3.11 -16.64 1.88
CA GLY A 90 4.46 -16.52 1.31
C GLY A 90 4.48 -16.03 -0.14
N MET A 91 3.50 -16.46 -0.94
CA MET A 91 3.44 -16.10 -2.36
C MET A 91 2.98 -14.67 -2.61
N VAL A 92 2.01 -14.16 -1.83
CA VAL A 92 1.49 -12.80 -2.02
C VAL A 92 2.59 -11.75 -1.80
N PRO A 93 3.38 -11.77 -0.71
CA PRO A 93 4.48 -10.81 -0.53
C PRO A 93 5.52 -10.87 -1.65
N ARG A 94 5.89 -12.08 -2.09
CA ARG A 94 6.84 -12.26 -3.20
C ARG A 94 6.33 -11.63 -4.50
N ARG A 95 5.09 -11.93 -4.87
CA ARG A 95 4.47 -11.38 -6.10
C ARG A 95 4.25 -9.87 -5.99
N LEU A 96 3.89 -9.35 -4.82
CA LEU A 96 3.83 -7.89 -4.59
C LEU A 96 5.21 -7.24 -4.77
N GLY A 97 6.28 -7.87 -4.27
CA GLY A 97 7.65 -7.40 -4.49
C GLY A 97 8.03 -7.37 -5.98
N GLN A 98 7.65 -8.40 -6.73
CA GLN A 98 7.84 -8.45 -8.19
C GLN A 98 7.04 -7.37 -8.91
N ALA A 99 5.77 -7.17 -8.56
CA ALA A 99 4.94 -6.11 -9.12
C ALA A 99 5.51 -4.71 -8.81
N PHE A 100 5.98 -4.49 -7.58
CA PHE A 100 6.65 -3.24 -7.19
C PHE A 100 7.93 -3.01 -8.02
N ALA A 101 8.76 -4.03 -8.22
CA ALA A 101 9.98 -3.91 -9.02
C ALA A 101 9.66 -3.55 -10.48
N ALA A 102 8.70 -4.22 -11.11
CA ALA A 102 8.26 -3.93 -12.48
C ALA A 102 7.70 -2.50 -12.62
N PHE A 103 6.91 -2.04 -11.64
CA PHE A 103 6.45 -0.65 -11.57
C PHE A 103 7.62 0.33 -11.46
N TRP A 104 8.54 0.07 -10.54
CA TRP A 104 9.69 0.94 -10.27
C TRP A 104 10.63 1.09 -11.47
N GLN A 105 10.77 0.03 -12.27
CA GLN A 105 11.58 0.02 -13.48
C GLN A 105 10.88 0.65 -14.70
N GLY A 106 9.63 1.11 -14.56
CA GLY A 106 8.87 1.73 -15.65
C GLY A 106 8.36 0.74 -16.70
N GLN A 107 8.26 -0.56 -16.37
CA GLN A 107 7.80 -1.62 -17.27
C GLN A 107 6.54 -2.36 -16.75
N PRO A 108 5.47 -1.66 -16.32
CA PRO A 108 4.34 -2.31 -15.65
C PRO A 108 3.42 -3.12 -16.57
N ALA A 109 3.34 -2.80 -17.87
CA ALA A 109 2.34 -3.40 -18.77
C ALA A 109 2.65 -4.86 -19.15
N ASP A 110 3.93 -5.23 -19.26
CA ASP A 110 4.36 -6.53 -19.78
C ASP A 110 5.02 -7.44 -18.74
N GLN A 111 5.23 -6.95 -17.51
CA GLN A 111 6.03 -7.66 -16.48
C GLN A 111 5.36 -7.79 -15.12
N TYR A 112 4.12 -7.34 -14.97
CA TYR A 112 3.40 -7.64 -13.74
C TYR A 112 3.16 -9.14 -13.60
N PRO A 113 3.44 -9.72 -12.42
CA PRO A 113 3.25 -11.14 -12.21
C PRO A 113 1.78 -11.51 -12.35
N GLU A 114 1.52 -12.75 -12.74
CA GLU A 114 0.17 -13.28 -12.89
C GLU A 114 -0.67 -13.05 -11.62
N GLY A 115 -1.92 -12.62 -11.83
CA GLY A 115 -2.86 -12.29 -10.78
C GLY A 115 -2.73 -10.87 -10.24
N THR A 116 -1.86 -10.03 -10.80
CA THR A 116 -1.80 -8.61 -10.43
C THR A 116 -3.04 -7.86 -10.92
N THR A 117 -3.64 -7.08 -10.03
CA THR A 117 -4.76 -6.18 -10.35
C THR A 117 -4.39 -4.76 -9.98
N VAL A 118 -4.71 -3.80 -10.84
CA VAL A 118 -4.58 -2.37 -10.56
C VAL A 118 -5.97 -1.77 -10.39
N GLU A 119 -6.28 -1.32 -9.19
CA GLU A 119 -7.54 -0.66 -8.84
C GLU A 119 -7.31 0.84 -8.79
N ARG A 120 -8.04 1.64 -9.58
CA ARG A 120 -8.05 3.10 -9.43
C ARG A 120 -8.99 3.46 -8.29
N LEU A 121 -8.50 4.24 -7.34
CA LEU A 121 -9.25 4.69 -6.16
C LEU A 121 -9.84 6.08 -6.42
N ALA A 122 -11.05 6.28 -5.89
CA ALA A 122 -11.78 7.55 -5.96
C ALA A 122 -11.46 8.46 -4.77
#